data_AF-A0A967Z886-F1
#
_entry.id   AF-A0A967Z886-F1
#
_cell.length_a   1.000
_cell.length_b   1.000
_cell.length_c   1.000
_cell.angle_alpha   90.00
_cell.angle_beta   90.00
_cell.angle_gamma   90.00
#
_symmetry.space_group_name_H-M   'P 1'
#
loop_
_entity.id
_entity.type
_entity.pdbx_description
1 polymer ?
#
loop_
_entity_poly.entity_id
_entity_poly.type
_entity_poly.pdbx_seq_one_letter_code
_entity_poly.pdbx_strand_id
1 'polypeptide(L)'
;MPALHQPARNFKLPSLDGKQVELWDFRQRKNVVLIVLRRFSDEIMRRLILPISEAHKDFAQADAEILVVVSENDSSSESLAQLNAQVVIDHQNQPSNTYLNGADFGVFVIDRYGELLRSWQVNSATELPSTRKILHVIELNELACPECGISRWPVTGYEIGLGLSFPISVHPRVLSGSVTNLPVDARTFRQIIKIRELCRNGREDMPDGVALQTALRPTQ
;
A
#
# COMPACT_ATOMS: atom_id res chain seq x y z
N MET A 1 7.86 -18.42 -1.35
CA MET A 1 7.51 -16.98 -1.33
C MET A 1 7.53 -16.43 -2.76
N PRO A 2 6.48 -15.72 -3.21
CA PRO A 2 6.54 -14.92 -4.44
C PRO A 2 7.52 -13.76 -4.26
N ALA A 3 8.34 -13.46 -5.27
CA ALA A 3 9.15 -12.25 -5.27
C ALA A 3 8.28 -11.01 -5.59
N LEU A 4 8.75 -9.81 -5.26
CA LEU A 4 8.08 -8.58 -5.68
C LEU A 4 8.02 -8.49 -7.21
N HIS A 5 6.92 -7.94 -7.73
CA HIS A 5 6.61 -7.84 -9.16
C HIS A 5 6.57 -9.19 -9.89
N GLN A 6 6.31 -10.27 -9.15
CA GLN A 6 5.96 -11.57 -9.71
C GLN A 6 4.49 -11.87 -9.40
N PRO A 7 3.83 -12.71 -10.22
CA PRO A 7 2.48 -13.16 -9.93
C PRO A 7 2.38 -13.82 -8.55
N ALA A 8 1.39 -13.38 -7.77
CA ALA A 8 1.01 -14.01 -6.53
C ALA A 8 0.58 -15.47 -6.77
N ARG A 9 0.92 -16.36 -5.85
CA ARG A 9 0.60 -17.78 -5.95
C ARG A 9 -0.89 -17.97 -5.67
N ASN A 10 -1.62 -18.48 -6.66
CA ASN A 10 -3.05 -18.72 -6.48
C ASN A 10 -3.29 -19.76 -5.39
N PHE A 11 -4.46 -19.67 -4.77
CA PHE A 11 -5.02 -20.69 -3.89
C PHE A 11 -6.54 -20.66 -3.99
N LYS A 12 -7.16 -21.74 -3.53
CA LYS A 12 -8.61 -21.88 -3.39
C LYS A 12 -8.91 -22.36 -1.98
N LEU A 13 -9.62 -21.56 -1.20
CA LEU A 13 -9.92 -21.86 0.19
C LEU A 13 -11.41 -21.59 0.49
N PRO A 14 -12.02 -22.33 1.43
CA PRO A 14 -13.36 -22.00 1.92
C PRO A 14 -13.34 -20.73 2.76
N SER A 15 -14.35 -19.89 2.62
CA SER A 15 -14.68 -18.82 3.56
C SER A 15 -15.41 -19.36 4.80
N LEU A 16 -15.62 -18.49 5.80
CA LEU A 16 -16.36 -18.83 7.03
C LEU A 16 -17.79 -19.32 6.77
N ASP A 17 -18.44 -18.87 5.68
CA ASP A 17 -19.78 -19.33 5.26
C ASP A 17 -19.73 -20.55 4.31
N GLY A 18 -18.55 -21.16 4.13
CA GLY A 18 -18.34 -22.36 3.33
C GLY A 18 -18.24 -22.12 1.82
N LYS A 19 -18.35 -20.87 1.34
CA LYS A 19 -18.14 -20.56 -0.09
C LYS A 19 -16.67 -20.74 -0.46
N GLN A 20 -16.41 -21.19 -1.68
CA GLN A 20 -15.05 -21.27 -2.19
C GLN A 20 -14.61 -19.89 -2.68
N VAL A 21 -13.42 -19.47 -2.25
CA VAL A 21 -12.80 -18.20 -2.61
C VAL A 21 -11.44 -18.48 -3.22
N GLU A 22 -11.22 -17.98 -4.42
CA GLU A 22 -9.92 -18.05 -5.08
C GLU A 22 -9.25 -16.68 -5.07
N LEU A 23 -7.93 -16.63 -4.84
CA LEU A 23 -7.20 -15.36 -4.92
C LEU A 23 -7.32 -14.74 -6.32
N TRP A 24 -7.38 -15.57 -7.35
CA TRP A 24 -7.54 -15.10 -8.72
C TRP A 24 -8.95 -14.63 -9.08
N ASP A 25 -9.95 -14.81 -8.20
CA ASP A 25 -11.25 -14.18 -8.40
C ASP A 25 -11.10 -12.66 -8.47
N PHE A 26 -10.18 -12.06 -7.73
CA PHE A 26 -9.98 -10.60 -7.73
C PHE A 26 -9.20 -10.09 -8.95
N ARG A 27 -8.55 -10.98 -9.69
CA ARG A 27 -7.73 -10.60 -10.84
C ARG A 27 -8.57 -9.90 -11.90
N GLN A 28 -7.98 -8.89 -12.52
CA GLN A 28 -8.55 -7.93 -13.46
C GLN A 28 -9.71 -7.08 -12.91
N ARG A 29 -10.03 -7.19 -11.62
CA ARG A 29 -11.17 -6.49 -11.00
C ARG A 29 -10.76 -5.56 -9.87
N LYS A 30 -9.99 -6.06 -8.90
CA LYS A 30 -9.61 -5.33 -7.69
C LYS A 30 -8.17 -5.63 -7.29
N ASN A 31 -7.53 -4.66 -6.66
CA ASN A 31 -6.34 -4.89 -5.84
C ASN A 31 -6.71 -5.75 -4.63
N VAL A 32 -5.75 -6.49 -4.07
CA VAL A 32 -5.98 -7.35 -2.91
C VAL A 32 -4.98 -7.04 -1.81
N VAL A 33 -5.49 -6.76 -0.62
CA VAL A 33 -4.71 -6.77 0.63
C VAL A 33 -4.89 -8.14 1.26
N LEU A 34 -3.89 -9.00 1.04
CA LEU A 34 -3.85 -10.36 1.57
C LEU A 34 -3.15 -10.36 2.92
N ILE A 35 -3.87 -10.73 3.98
CA ILE A 35 -3.34 -10.91 5.33
C ILE A 35 -3.25 -12.41 5.60
N VAL A 36 -2.07 -12.93 5.93
CA VAL A 36 -1.87 -14.35 6.22
C VAL A 36 -1.33 -14.50 7.63
N LEU A 37 -1.99 -15.34 8.43
CA LEU A 37 -1.67 -15.54 9.83
C LEU A 37 -1.39 -17.02 10.10
N ARG A 38 -0.20 -17.33 10.61
CA ARG A 38 0.12 -18.68 11.09
C ARG A 38 -0.53 -18.99 12.43
N ARG A 39 -0.74 -17.96 13.25
CA ARG A 39 -1.40 -18.02 14.55
C ARG A 39 -2.28 -16.79 14.72
N PHE A 40 -3.47 -16.98 15.25
CA PHE A 40 -4.35 -15.88 15.62
C PHE A 40 -4.16 -15.48 17.09
N SER A 41 -4.30 -14.18 17.38
CA SER A 41 -4.31 -13.65 18.74
C SER A 41 -5.07 -12.33 18.79
N ASP A 42 -5.58 -11.98 19.97
CA ASP A 42 -6.29 -10.72 20.21
C ASP A 42 -5.43 -9.49 19.92
N GLU A 43 -4.11 -9.60 20.12
CA GLU A 43 -3.19 -8.51 19.82
C GLU A 43 -3.14 -8.22 18.31
N ILE A 44 -3.06 -9.27 17.48
CA ILE A 44 -3.06 -9.12 16.02
C ILE A 44 -4.41 -8.59 15.54
N MET A 45 -5.50 -9.12 16.11
CA MET A 45 -6.84 -8.65 15.84
C MET A 45 -6.95 -7.14 16.08
N ARG A 46 -6.54 -6.65 17.25
CA ARG A 46 -6.61 -5.24 17.62
C ARG A 46 -5.64 -4.33 16.86
N ARG A 47 -4.42 -4.79 16.59
CA ARG A 47 -3.38 -3.94 15.98
C ARG A 47 -3.42 -3.90 14.46
N LEU A 48 -3.87 -4.98 13.81
CA LEU A 48 -3.84 -5.10 12.36
C LEU A 48 -5.23 -5.26 11.76
N ILE A 49 -5.97 -6.29 12.18
CA ILE A 49 -7.16 -6.73 11.45
C ILE A 49 -8.32 -5.73 11.64
N LEU A 50 -8.59 -5.30 12.88
CA LEU A 50 -9.65 -4.33 13.18
C LEU A 50 -9.40 -2.99 12.48
N PRO A 51 -8.22 -2.33 12.58
CA PRO A 51 -7.98 -1.08 11.89
C PRO A 51 -8.10 -1.16 10.37
N ILE A 52 -7.79 -2.31 9.76
CA ILE A 52 -7.94 -2.53 8.32
C ILE A 52 -9.41 -2.76 7.96
N SER A 53 -10.11 -3.59 8.74
CA SER A 53 -11.55 -3.86 8.60
C SER A 53 -12.41 -2.60 8.77
N GLU A 54 -12.10 -1.75 9.75
CA GLU A 54 -12.80 -0.47 9.96
C GLU A 54 -12.58 0.50 8.79
N ALA A 55 -11.39 0.47 8.18
CA ALA A 55 -11.05 1.25 7.00
C ALA A 55 -11.51 0.61 5.68
N HIS A 56 -12.36 -0.42 5.71
CA HIS A 56 -12.82 -1.13 4.50
C HIS A 56 -13.36 -0.19 3.41
N LYS A 57 -14.04 0.90 3.79
CA LYS A 57 -14.54 1.90 2.82
C LYS A 57 -13.41 2.59 2.06
N ASP A 58 -12.29 2.88 2.70
CA ASP A 58 -11.14 3.52 2.06
C ASP A 58 -10.46 2.55 1.08
N PHE A 59 -10.35 1.26 1.46
CA PHE A 59 -9.88 0.23 0.54
C PHE A 59 -10.83 0.05 -0.66
N ALA A 60 -12.13 0.03 -0.43
CA ALA A 60 -13.12 -0.06 -1.51
C ALA A 60 -13.04 1.15 -2.48
N GLN A 61 -12.78 2.36 -1.97
CA GLN A 61 -12.56 3.55 -2.81
C GLN A 61 -11.26 3.49 -3.62
N ALA A 62 -10.28 2.70 -3.17
CA ALA A 62 -9.02 2.43 -3.85
C ALA A 62 -9.08 1.16 -4.73
N ASP A 63 -10.28 0.69 -5.08
CA ASP A 63 -10.52 -0.55 -5.83
C ASP A 63 -9.82 -1.76 -5.21
N ALA A 64 -9.77 -1.84 -3.88
CA ALA A 64 -9.09 -2.90 -3.15
C ALA A 64 -10.04 -3.73 -2.29
N GLU A 65 -9.78 -5.03 -2.21
CA GLU A 65 -10.46 -6.00 -1.34
C GLU A 65 -9.51 -6.48 -0.24
N ILE A 66 -10.04 -6.71 0.97
CA ILE A 66 -9.26 -7.27 2.09
C ILE A 66 -9.59 -8.76 2.20
N LEU A 67 -8.55 -9.59 2.08
CA LEU A 67 -8.65 -11.04 2.21
C LEU A 67 -7.77 -11.51 3.38
N VAL A 68 -8.38 -12.10 4.41
CA VAL A 68 -7.71 -12.61 5.60
C VAL A 68 -7.68 -14.13 5.56
N VAL A 69 -6.48 -14.71 5.62
CA VAL A 69 -6.24 -16.15 5.69
C VAL A 69 -5.89 -16.52 7.13
N VAL A 70 -6.71 -17.38 7.73
CA VAL A 70 -6.53 -17.90 9.09
C VAL A 70 -6.37 -19.41 9.06
N SER A 71 -5.71 -19.98 10.08
CA SER A 71 -5.66 -21.45 10.22
C SER A 71 -7.03 -22.00 10.64
N GLU A 72 -7.25 -23.29 10.40
CA GLU A 72 -8.47 -23.99 10.85
C GLU A 72 -8.68 -23.89 12.38
N ASN A 73 -7.60 -23.95 13.16
CA ASN A 73 -7.67 -23.87 14.62
C ASN A 73 -8.21 -22.52 15.11
N ASP A 74 -8.07 -21.47 14.29
CA ASP A 74 -8.45 -20.11 14.62
C ASP A 74 -9.80 -19.70 14.00
N SER A 75 -10.39 -20.56 13.18
CA SER A 75 -11.59 -20.27 12.38
C SER A 75 -12.88 -20.09 13.19
N SER A 76 -12.91 -20.57 14.43
CA SER A 76 -14.09 -20.52 15.31
C SER A 76 -14.23 -19.20 16.09
N SER A 77 -13.31 -18.26 15.92
CA SER A 77 -13.37 -16.97 16.61
C SER A 77 -14.56 -16.13 16.12
N GLU A 78 -15.53 -15.86 17.01
CA GLU A 78 -16.70 -15.00 16.73
C GLU A 78 -16.29 -13.61 16.22
N SER A 79 -15.11 -13.13 16.63
CA SER A 79 -14.58 -11.83 16.19
C SER A 79 -14.27 -11.79 14.69
N LEU A 80 -13.96 -12.93 14.06
CA LEU A 80 -13.70 -13.01 12.62
C LEU A 80 -14.98 -12.82 11.80
N ALA A 81 -16.12 -13.29 12.31
CA ALA A 81 -17.41 -13.18 11.62
C ALA A 81 -17.95 -11.74 11.55
N GLN A 82 -17.44 -10.84 12.39
CA GLN A 82 -17.84 -9.43 12.47
C GLN A 82 -16.99 -8.50 11.60
N LEU A 83 -15.98 -9.03 10.90
CA LEU A 83 -15.07 -8.23 10.09
C LEU A 83 -15.72 -7.80 8.77
N ASN A 84 -15.44 -6.56 8.35
CA ASN A 84 -15.72 -6.08 7.00
C ASN A 84 -14.57 -6.50 6.07
N ALA A 85 -14.25 -7.79 6.08
CA ALA A 85 -13.20 -8.38 5.26
C ALA A 85 -13.60 -9.81 4.90
N GLN A 86 -13.11 -10.30 3.77
CA GLN A 86 -13.33 -11.69 3.42
C GLN A 86 -12.35 -12.56 4.19
N VAL A 87 -12.86 -13.47 5.00
CA VAL A 87 -12.04 -14.41 5.79
C VAL A 87 -12.11 -15.79 5.16
N VAL A 88 -10.96 -16.41 4.93
CA VAL A 88 -10.80 -17.76 4.38
C VAL A 88 -9.95 -18.64 5.28
N ILE A 89 -10.24 -19.94 5.27
CA ILE A 89 -9.68 -20.92 6.20
C ILE A 89 -8.64 -21.78 5.48
N ASP A 90 -7.41 -21.74 5.98
CA ASP A 90 -6.27 -22.52 5.49
C ASP A 90 -6.15 -23.86 6.24
N HIS A 91 -6.99 -24.83 5.84
CA HIS A 91 -6.99 -26.19 6.43
C HIS A 91 -5.66 -26.92 6.29
N GLN A 92 -4.91 -26.64 5.23
CA GLN A 92 -3.69 -27.40 4.88
C GLN A 92 -2.41 -26.60 5.12
N ASN A 93 -2.51 -25.41 5.72
CA ASN A 93 -1.42 -24.45 5.87
C ASN A 93 -0.70 -24.12 4.54
N GLN A 94 -1.39 -24.22 3.40
CA GLN A 94 -0.77 -24.08 2.08
C GLN A 94 -0.39 -22.63 1.78
N PRO A 95 -1.33 -21.65 1.74
CA PRO A 95 -0.96 -20.23 1.69
C PRO A 95 -0.02 -19.81 2.81
N SER A 96 -0.25 -20.27 4.05
CA SER A 96 0.61 -19.94 5.19
C SER A 96 2.07 -20.32 4.94
N ASN A 97 2.33 -21.54 4.45
CA ASN A 97 3.68 -21.99 4.13
C ASN A 97 4.26 -21.32 2.88
N THR A 98 3.41 -21.01 1.89
CA THR A 98 3.85 -20.40 0.63
C THR A 98 4.28 -18.95 0.80
N TYR A 99 3.53 -18.20 1.62
CA TYR A 99 3.66 -16.76 1.75
C TYR A 99 4.55 -16.32 2.91
N LEU A 100 4.51 -17.00 4.06
CA LEU A 100 5.17 -16.49 5.27
C LEU A 100 6.66 -16.85 5.39
N ASN A 101 7.16 -17.85 4.66
CA ASN A 101 8.58 -18.24 4.66
C ASN A 101 9.24 -18.30 6.06
N GLY A 102 8.53 -18.81 7.06
CA GLY A 102 9.01 -18.90 8.45
C GLY A 102 8.54 -17.77 9.37
N ALA A 103 7.93 -16.71 8.83
CA ALA A 103 7.26 -15.68 9.61
C ALA A 103 5.95 -16.17 10.23
N ASP A 104 5.48 -15.48 11.27
CA ASP A 104 4.17 -15.75 11.88
C ASP A 104 3.04 -14.96 11.21
N PHE A 105 3.34 -13.75 10.74
CA PHE A 105 2.36 -12.82 10.18
C PHE A 105 2.84 -12.24 8.87
N GLY A 106 1.91 -12.07 7.94
CA GLY A 106 2.19 -11.53 6.62
C GLY A 106 1.09 -10.59 6.14
N VAL A 107 1.48 -9.44 5.59
CA VAL A 107 0.60 -8.56 4.84
C VAL A 107 1.18 -8.39 3.44
N PHE A 108 0.38 -8.64 2.43
CA PHE A 108 0.78 -8.61 1.03
C PHE A 108 -0.19 -7.72 0.27
N VAL A 109 0.36 -6.78 -0.51
CA VAL A 109 -0.43 -5.94 -1.42
C VAL A 109 -0.21 -6.48 -2.82
N ILE A 110 -1.30 -6.95 -3.42
CA ILE A 110 -1.34 -7.55 -4.74
C ILE A 110 -2.17 -6.62 -5.62
N ASP A 111 -1.70 -6.31 -6.81
CA ASP A 111 -2.43 -5.45 -7.73
C ASP A 111 -3.58 -6.19 -8.43
N ARG A 112 -4.37 -5.44 -9.19
CA ARG A 112 -5.45 -6.00 -10.02
C ARG A 112 -4.97 -7.00 -11.06
N TYR A 113 -3.70 -7.02 -11.47
CA TYR A 113 -3.17 -8.00 -12.43
C TYR A 113 -2.68 -9.28 -11.76
N GLY A 114 -2.65 -9.30 -10.43
CA GLY A 114 -2.21 -10.41 -9.61
C GLY A 114 -0.73 -10.34 -9.25
N GLU A 115 -0.05 -9.22 -9.47
CA GLU A 115 1.36 -9.03 -9.14
C GLU A 115 1.55 -8.59 -7.68
N LEU A 116 2.56 -9.16 -7.02
CA LEU A 116 2.89 -8.77 -5.65
C LEU A 116 3.66 -7.44 -5.63
N LEU A 117 3.02 -6.36 -5.18
CA LEU A 117 3.61 -5.02 -5.11
C LEU A 117 4.48 -4.83 -3.85
N ARG A 118 3.98 -5.31 -2.72
CA ARG A 118 4.66 -5.16 -1.43
C ARG A 118 4.31 -6.30 -0.49
N SER A 119 5.27 -6.65 0.37
CA SER A 119 5.07 -7.63 1.44
C SER A 119 5.71 -7.15 2.73
N TRP A 120 5.05 -7.39 3.85
CA TRP A 120 5.59 -7.30 5.20
C TRP A 120 5.41 -8.67 5.86
N GLN A 121 6.50 -9.27 6.29
CA GLN A 121 6.51 -10.58 6.94
C GLN A 121 7.27 -10.41 8.25
N VAL A 122 6.61 -10.70 9.36
CA VAL A 122 7.12 -10.36 10.69
C VAL A 122 6.76 -11.45 11.69
N ASN A 123 7.57 -11.56 12.73
CA ASN A 123 7.32 -12.46 13.87
C ASN A 123 6.64 -11.75 15.04
N SER A 124 6.57 -10.41 14.98
CA SER A 124 5.96 -9.57 16.00
C SER A 124 4.86 -8.69 15.40
N ALA A 125 3.72 -8.62 16.08
CA ALA A 125 2.61 -7.79 15.67
C ALA A 125 2.95 -6.27 15.66
N THR A 126 3.98 -5.85 16.38
CA THR A 126 4.43 -4.45 16.43
C THR A 126 5.10 -3.97 15.15
N GLU A 127 5.58 -4.90 14.32
CA GLU A 127 6.33 -4.60 13.08
C GLU A 127 5.43 -4.57 11.85
N LEU A 128 4.15 -4.89 12.02
CA LEU A 128 3.17 -4.87 10.95
C LEU A 128 2.92 -3.45 10.42
N PRO A 129 2.63 -3.31 9.11
CA PRO A 129 2.34 -2.00 8.53
C PRO A 129 1.05 -1.41 9.10
N SER A 130 0.99 -0.09 9.21
CA SER A 130 -0.26 0.61 9.50
C SER A 130 -1.19 0.60 8.29
N THR A 131 -2.50 0.71 8.52
CA THR A 131 -3.53 0.82 7.46
C THR A 131 -3.18 1.88 6.42
N ARG A 132 -2.76 3.07 6.87
CA ARG A 132 -2.35 4.17 6.00
C ARG A 132 -1.17 3.80 5.10
N LYS A 133 -0.20 3.03 5.61
CA LYS A 133 0.95 2.59 4.83
C LYS A 133 0.54 1.61 3.73
N ILE A 134 -0.42 0.73 4.00
CA ILE A 134 -0.96 -0.21 3.02
C ILE A 134 -1.71 0.54 1.91
N LEU A 135 -2.64 1.43 2.27
CA LEU A 135 -3.38 2.26 1.31
C LEU A 135 -2.44 3.08 0.43
N HIS A 136 -1.40 3.67 1.02
CA HIS A 136 -0.42 4.45 0.27
C HIS A 136 0.31 3.64 -0.82
N VAL A 137 0.58 2.36 -0.58
CA VAL A 137 1.17 1.48 -1.62
C VAL A 137 0.21 1.30 -2.79
N ILE A 138 -1.07 1.10 -2.53
CA ILE A 138 -2.11 0.94 -3.56
C ILE A 138 -2.22 2.23 -4.37
N GLU A 139 -2.34 3.38 -3.71
CA GLU A 139 -2.43 4.69 -4.37
C GLU A 139 -1.23 4.99 -5.26
N LEU A 140 -0.01 4.72 -4.77
CA LEU A 140 1.21 4.94 -5.56
C LEU A 140 1.24 4.03 -6.81
N ASN A 141 0.74 2.80 -6.72
CA ASN A 141 0.68 1.90 -7.86
C ASN A 141 -0.30 2.37 -8.92
N GLU A 142 -1.47 2.87 -8.52
CA GLU A 142 -2.47 3.41 -9.45
C GLU A 142 -2.01 4.71 -10.12
N LEU A 143 -1.10 5.46 -9.49
CA LEU A 143 -0.43 6.62 -10.10
C LEU A 143 0.71 6.22 -11.05
N ALA A 144 1.31 5.05 -10.83
CA ALA A 144 2.41 4.53 -11.65
C ALA A 144 1.85 3.90 -12.94
N CYS A 145 1.46 4.74 -13.90
CA CYS A 145 1.04 4.29 -15.22
C CYS A 145 2.26 3.90 -16.09
N PRO A 146 2.45 2.61 -16.45
CA PRO A 146 3.58 2.18 -17.27
C PRO A 146 3.46 2.67 -18.73
N GLU A 147 2.23 2.79 -19.23
CA GLU A 147 1.90 3.29 -20.58
C GLU A 147 2.21 4.79 -20.73
N CYS A 148 2.16 5.53 -19.62
CA CYS A 148 2.28 6.98 -19.63
C CYS A 148 3.73 7.47 -19.64
N GLY A 149 4.72 6.57 -19.59
CA GLY A 149 6.12 6.89 -19.88
C GLY A 149 6.77 7.93 -18.95
N ILE A 150 6.19 8.25 -17.79
CA ILE A 150 6.88 9.09 -16.81
C ILE A 150 7.92 8.19 -16.13
N SER A 151 9.13 8.23 -16.66
CA SER A 151 10.35 7.75 -16.00
C SER A 151 10.23 8.08 -14.52
N ARG A 152 10.25 7.04 -13.67
CA ARG A 152 10.27 7.13 -12.20
C ARG A 152 10.90 8.46 -11.79
N TRP A 153 10.09 9.37 -11.23
CA TRP A 153 10.50 10.74 -10.92
C TRP A 153 11.96 10.76 -10.46
N PRO A 154 12.87 11.41 -11.21
CA PRO A 154 14.23 11.48 -10.74
C PRO A 154 14.20 12.35 -9.48
N VAL A 155 14.51 11.76 -8.33
CA VAL A 155 14.99 12.48 -7.16
C VAL A 155 16.40 12.99 -7.47
N THR A 156 16.54 13.81 -8.50
CA THR A 156 17.77 14.54 -8.78
C THR A 156 17.52 15.99 -8.51
N GLY A 157 18.48 16.58 -7.79
CA GLY A 157 18.36 17.86 -7.14
C GLY A 157 17.92 18.99 -8.05
N TYR A 158 17.34 19.98 -7.40
CA TYR A 158 17.20 21.34 -7.89
C TYR A 158 18.56 21.84 -8.43
N GLU A 159 18.83 21.66 -9.73
CA GLU A 159 19.81 22.49 -10.42
C GLU A 159 19.13 23.82 -10.72
N ILE A 160 19.27 24.74 -9.77
CA ILE A 160 19.05 26.15 -10.03
C ILE A 160 20.08 26.53 -11.08
N GLY A 161 19.62 26.90 -12.27
CA GLY A 161 20.46 27.41 -13.34
C GLY A 161 21.17 28.69 -12.90
N LEU A 162 22.37 28.53 -12.35
CA LEU A 162 23.41 29.54 -12.32
C LEU A 162 24.70 28.82 -12.65
N GLY A 163 25.18 29.02 -13.89
CA GLY A 163 26.41 28.43 -14.42
C GLY A 163 27.65 28.87 -13.66
N LEU A 164 27.89 28.25 -12.51
CA LEU A 164 29.14 28.32 -11.78
C LEU A 164 29.57 26.89 -11.43
N SER A 165 30.51 26.38 -12.23
CA SER A 165 31.24 25.16 -11.93
C SER A 165 32.03 25.35 -10.63
N PHE A 166 31.61 24.68 -9.56
CA PHE A 166 32.48 24.45 -8.40
C PHE A 166 32.89 22.98 -8.38
N PRO A 167 34.19 22.65 -8.31
CA PRO A 167 34.63 21.28 -8.14
C PRO A 167 34.35 20.86 -6.70
N ILE A 168 33.32 20.05 -6.47
CA ILE A 168 33.14 19.38 -5.18
C ILE A 168 34.04 18.15 -5.18
N SER A 169 35.23 18.30 -4.59
CA SER A 169 36.08 17.18 -4.22
C SER A 169 35.40 16.41 -3.08
N VAL A 170 34.93 15.20 -3.36
CA VAL A 170 34.23 14.36 -2.37
C VAL A 170 35.27 13.68 -1.49
N HIS A 171 35.47 14.20 -0.27
CA HIS A 171 36.10 13.42 0.80
C HIS A 171 35.02 12.73 1.63
N PRO A 172 35.18 11.44 1.99
CA PRO A 172 34.20 10.72 2.76
C PRO A 172 34.39 11.06 4.24
N ARG A 173 33.45 11.81 4.82
CA ARG A 173 33.25 11.81 6.27
C ARG A 173 31.78 11.64 6.59
N VAL A 174 31.49 10.46 7.12
CA VAL A 174 30.30 10.09 7.87
C VAL A 174 30.04 11.14 8.96
N LEU A 175 28.89 11.79 8.95
CA LEU A 175 28.18 12.20 10.17
C LEU A 175 26.66 12.15 9.94
N SER A 176 26.00 11.59 10.94
CA SER A 176 24.57 11.36 11.07
C SER A 176 23.72 12.63 10.98
N GLY A 177 22.56 12.55 10.32
CA GLY A 177 21.51 13.55 10.42
C GLY A 177 20.17 12.99 9.95
N SER A 178 19.22 12.84 10.88
CA SER A 178 17.84 12.41 10.65
C SER A 178 17.11 13.37 9.70
N VAL A 179 16.46 12.81 8.66
CA VAL A 179 15.49 13.56 7.87
C VAL A 179 14.11 13.38 8.51
N THR A 180 13.70 14.37 9.29
CA THR A 180 12.33 14.51 9.80
C THR A 180 11.48 15.31 8.80
N ASN A 181 10.30 14.76 8.50
CA ASN A 181 9.04 15.43 8.14
C ASN A 181 9.10 16.78 7.42
N LEU A 182 8.83 16.79 6.12
CA LEU A 182 8.28 17.96 5.44
C LEU A 182 6.75 17.98 5.62
N PRO A 183 6.15 19.07 6.14
CA PRO A 183 4.70 19.22 6.17
C PRO A 183 4.21 19.65 4.79
N VAL A 184 3.39 18.83 4.15
CA VAL A 184 2.60 19.27 2.98
C VAL A 184 1.43 20.09 3.51
N ASP A 185 1.46 21.40 3.26
CA ASP A 185 0.37 22.33 3.61
C ASP A 185 -0.97 21.85 3.00
N ALA A 186 -2.05 22.00 3.79
CA ALA A 186 -3.42 21.64 3.45
C ALA A 186 -3.97 22.39 2.21
N ARG A 187 -3.31 23.45 1.74
CA ARG A 187 -3.63 24.08 0.44
C ARG A 187 -3.13 23.25 -0.74
N THR A 188 -1.92 22.70 -0.66
CA THR A 188 -1.33 21.86 -1.70
C THR A 188 -2.12 20.56 -1.86
N PHE A 189 -2.59 19.99 -0.74
CA PHE A 189 -3.42 18.78 -0.77
C PHE A 189 -4.79 19.02 -1.43
N ARG A 190 -5.40 20.20 -1.20
CA ARG A 190 -6.68 20.57 -1.84
C ARG A 190 -6.55 20.80 -3.34
N GLN A 191 -5.41 21.29 -3.84
CA GLN A 191 -5.19 21.43 -5.27
C GLN A 191 -5.04 20.08 -5.98
N ILE A 192 -4.39 19.10 -5.34
CA ILE A 192 -4.22 17.75 -5.89
C ILE A 192 -5.57 17.03 -6.00
N ILE A 193 -6.47 17.18 -5.00
CA ILE A 193 -7.83 16.63 -5.07
C ILE A 193 -8.63 17.27 -6.22
N LYS A 194 -8.50 18.58 -6.42
CA LYS A 194 -9.23 19.31 -7.48
C LYS A 194 -8.80 18.89 -8.89
N ILE A 195 -7.51 18.59 -9.09
CA ILE A 195 -6.98 18.04 -10.35
C ILE A 195 -7.51 16.62 -10.58
N ARG A 196 -7.61 15.80 -9.53
CA ARG A 196 -8.18 14.43 -9.61
C ARG A 196 -9.67 14.42 -10.00
N GLU A 197 -10.45 15.42 -9.55
CA GLU A 197 -11.85 15.59 -9.97
C GLU A 197 -12.00 16.06 -11.42
N LEU A 198 -11.08 16.88 -11.91
CA LEU A 198 -11.09 17.37 -13.30
C LEU A 198 -10.74 16.25 -14.29
N CYS A 199 -9.72 15.44 -13.99
CA CYS A 199 -9.35 14.28 -14.82
C CYS A 199 -10.43 13.20 -14.86
N ARG A 200 -11.15 12.97 -13.75
CA ARG A 200 -12.23 11.97 -13.68
C ARG A 200 -13.45 12.34 -14.53
N ASN A 201 -13.69 13.63 -14.76
CA ASN A 201 -14.89 14.12 -15.47
C ASN A 201 -14.67 14.44 -16.95
N GLY A 202 -13.49 14.13 -17.51
CA GLY A 202 -13.21 14.28 -18.95
C GLY A 202 -13.40 15.70 -19.50
N ARG A 203 -13.23 16.75 -18.67
CA ARG A 203 -13.25 18.14 -19.14
C ARG A 203 -11.82 18.61 -19.38
N GLU A 204 -11.49 18.84 -20.66
CA GLU A 204 -10.23 19.43 -21.12
C GLU A 204 -10.14 20.96 -20.92
N ASP A 205 -10.97 21.56 -20.06
CA ASP A 205 -10.87 22.98 -19.75
C ASP A 205 -9.84 23.21 -18.64
N MET A 206 -8.57 23.23 -19.06
CA MET A 206 -7.45 23.69 -18.24
C MET A 206 -7.47 25.22 -18.19
N PRO A 207 -7.58 25.88 -17.02
CA PRO A 207 -7.51 27.34 -16.97
C PRO A 207 -6.08 27.79 -17.27
N ASP A 208 -5.93 28.52 -18.37
CA ASP A 208 -4.70 29.26 -18.69
C ASP A 208 -4.35 30.22 -17.56
N GLY A 209 -3.13 30.07 -17.03
CA GLY A 209 -2.48 31.09 -16.20
C GLY A 209 -2.83 31.07 -14.71
N VAL A 210 -2.27 30.11 -13.95
CA VAL A 210 -1.96 30.34 -12.53
C VAL A 210 -0.44 30.41 -12.38
N ALA A 211 0.09 31.62 -12.52
CA ALA A 211 1.47 31.92 -12.16
C ALA A 211 1.66 31.66 -10.66
N LEU A 212 2.47 30.68 -10.31
CA LEU A 212 3.03 30.49 -8.97
C LEU A 212 4.01 31.65 -8.70
N GLN A 213 3.52 32.78 -8.19
CA GLN A 213 4.39 33.78 -7.57
C GLN A 213 4.76 33.31 -6.16
N THR A 214 5.97 32.77 -6.05
CA THR A 214 6.62 32.40 -4.79
C THR A 214 7.02 33.67 -4.03
N ALA A 215 6.22 34.08 -3.04
CA ALA A 215 6.61 35.12 -2.09
C ALA A 215 7.42 34.48 -0.93
N LEU A 216 8.73 34.33 -1.12
CA LEU A 216 9.68 34.16 -0.01
C LEU A 216 10.18 35.55 0.39
N ARG A 217 9.67 36.09 1.51
CA ARG A 217 10.34 37.19 2.21
C ARG A 217 11.20 36.59 3.34
N PRO A 218 12.50 36.91 3.42
CA PRO A 218 13.27 36.63 4.61
C PRO A 218 12.87 37.60 5.72
N THR A 219 12.52 37.07 6.89
CA THR A 219 12.47 37.82 8.15
C THR A 219 13.90 38.23 8.54
N GLN A 220 14.07 39.52 8.87
CA GLN A 220 15.25 40.06 9.55
C GLN A 220 15.35 39.54 10.98
#